data_AF-A0A1F9CP21-F1
#
_entry.id   AF-A0A1F9CP21-F1
#
_cell.length_a   1.000
_cell.length_b   1.000
_cell.length_c   1.000
_cell.angle_alpha   90.00
_cell.angle_beta   90.00
_cell.angle_gamma   90.00
#
_symmetry.space_group_name_H-M   'P 1'
#
loop_
_entity.id
_entity.type
_entity.pdbx_description
1 polymer ?
#
loop_
_entity_poly.entity_id
_entity_poly.type
_entity_poly.pdbx_seq_one_letter_code
_entity_poly.pdbx_strand_id
1 'polypeptide(L)'
;MWSLYAPDMRGCRLCLPADFLATAPPVFEAGVPRQELINHLEVRIGKEEFPVTVKYVDGPIKVKYTEDDSILRPQIVDFNAGNRVIVPRLLGIAKRPEWKFEREWRYRIVAVLENLRDPVLKPGGRSEPHFRSIYTLPMLTEALYPKLRPEALKHLVITMGPLAERADWEIASLATERYAPAVTVEESAIALRRRTN
;
A
#
# COMPACT_ATOMS: atom_id res chain seq x y z
N MET A 1 4.11 -10.77 -10.04
CA MET A 1 3.97 -9.47 -9.37
C MET A 1 3.20 -8.46 -10.22
N TRP A 2 3.47 -8.33 -11.53
CA TRP A 2 2.48 -7.70 -12.42
C TRP A 2 1.11 -8.37 -12.30
N SER A 3 1.09 -9.71 -12.26
CA SER A 3 -0.09 -10.54 -11.92
C SER A 3 -0.74 -10.27 -10.55
N LEU A 4 -0.06 -9.53 -9.67
CA LEU A 4 -0.53 -9.20 -8.31
C LEU A 4 -1.27 -7.86 -8.28
N TYR A 5 -1.02 -7.01 -9.29
CA TYR A 5 -1.58 -5.66 -9.40
C TYR A 5 -2.45 -5.48 -10.66
N ALA A 6 -2.33 -6.38 -11.65
CA ALA A 6 -3.15 -6.39 -12.85
C ALA A 6 -3.29 -7.80 -13.43
N PRO A 7 -4.47 -8.17 -13.95
CA PRO A 7 -4.65 -9.38 -14.73
C PRO A 7 -3.64 -9.46 -15.88
N ASP A 8 -3.06 -10.64 -16.09
CA ASP A 8 -2.24 -10.96 -17.26
C ASP A 8 -1.09 -10.00 -17.59
N MET A 9 -0.57 -9.29 -16.58
CA MET A 9 0.52 -8.32 -16.75
C MET A 9 0.21 -7.14 -17.70
N ARG A 10 -1.08 -6.81 -17.86
CA ARG A 10 -1.58 -5.74 -18.75
C ARG A 10 -1.71 -4.36 -18.10
N GLY A 11 -1.52 -4.25 -16.79
CA GLY A 11 -1.66 -2.99 -16.06
C GLY A 11 -0.53 -1.99 -16.32
N CYS A 12 -0.50 -0.91 -15.55
CA CYS A 12 0.60 0.06 -15.55
C CYS A 12 1.20 0.21 -14.16
N ARG A 13 2.37 0.85 -14.10
CA ARG A 13 3.02 1.31 -12.87
C ARG A 13 3.18 2.81 -12.93
N LEU A 14 2.97 3.45 -11.79
CA LEU A 14 3.14 4.88 -11.63
C LEU A 14 4.43 5.13 -10.85
N CYS A 15 5.38 5.83 -11.45
CA CYS A 15 6.52 6.39 -10.75
C CYS A 15 6.19 7.82 -10.37
N LEU A 16 6.26 8.09 -9.07
CA LEU A 16 6.03 9.41 -8.48
C LEU A 16 7.22 9.78 -7.58
N PRO A 17 7.48 11.08 -7.38
CA PRO A 17 8.49 11.53 -6.41
C PRO A 17 8.13 10.97 -5.03
N ALA A 18 9.13 10.66 -4.20
CA ALA A 18 8.89 9.97 -2.94
C ALA A 18 7.79 10.68 -2.13
N ASP A 19 7.89 11.98 -1.93
CA ASP A 19 6.97 12.83 -1.19
C ASP A 19 5.64 13.14 -1.93
N PHE A 20 5.12 12.27 -2.80
CA PHE A 20 3.93 12.55 -3.62
C PHE A 20 2.62 12.82 -2.86
N LEU A 21 2.48 12.31 -1.63
CA LEU A 21 1.29 12.50 -0.80
C LEU A 21 1.24 13.90 -0.19
N ALA A 22 0.04 14.47 -0.13
CA ALA A 22 -0.21 15.71 0.58
C ALA A 22 -0.34 15.41 2.08
N THR A 23 0.75 15.59 2.80
CA THR A 23 0.90 15.25 4.22
C THR A 23 1.40 16.44 5.04
N ALA A 24 1.16 16.39 6.35
CA ALA A 24 1.87 17.22 7.32
C ALA A 24 3.35 16.80 7.42
N PRO A 25 4.24 17.64 7.97
CA PRO A 25 5.64 17.29 8.20
C PRO A 25 5.79 15.95 8.94
N PRO A 26 6.75 15.09 8.55
CA PRO A 26 6.89 13.77 9.13
C PRO A 26 7.29 13.84 10.60
N VAL A 27 6.69 12.97 11.41
CA VAL A 27 7.12 12.65 12.77
C VAL A 27 7.82 11.29 12.73
N PHE A 28 8.98 11.15 13.36
CA PHE A 28 9.70 9.88 13.36
C PHE A 28 9.31 9.04 14.59
N GLU A 29 8.76 7.85 14.37
CA GLU A 29 8.46 6.88 15.43
C GLU A 29 9.21 5.57 15.15
N ALA A 30 10.05 5.14 16.10
CA ALA A 30 10.84 3.91 15.99
C ALA A 30 11.64 3.80 14.66
N GLY A 31 12.13 4.92 14.12
CA GLY A 31 12.92 4.99 12.89
C GLY A 31 12.12 4.96 11.59
N VAL A 32 10.79 4.92 11.65
CA VAL A 32 9.93 5.04 10.46
C VAL A 32 9.32 6.44 10.45
N PRO A 33 9.41 7.20 9.33
CA PRO A 33 8.68 8.44 9.21
C PRO A 33 7.17 8.13 9.17
N ARG A 34 6.41 8.72 10.09
CA ARG A 34 4.95 8.75 10.08
C ARG A 34 4.51 10.12 9.59
N GLN A 35 3.61 10.13 8.62
CA GLN A 35 3.08 11.33 8.02
C GLN A 35 1.57 11.37 8.24
N GLU A 36 1.05 12.49 8.72
CA GLU A 36 -0.39 12.72 8.80
C GLU A 36 -0.91 13.17 7.43
N LEU A 37 -1.96 12.53 6.93
CA LEU A 37 -2.62 12.93 5.69
C LEU A 37 -3.40 14.22 5.89
N ILE A 38 -3.29 15.17 4.96
CA ILE A 38 -4.07 16.40 4.99
C ILE A 38 -5.58 16.11 4.81
N ASN A 39 -5.92 15.00 4.14
CA ASN A 39 -7.27 14.47 4.10
C ASN A 39 -7.36 13.14 4.86
N HIS A 40 -8.18 13.12 5.91
CA HIS A 40 -8.52 11.86 6.57
C HIS A 40 -9.22 10.94 5.58
N LEU A 41 -8.86 9.65 5.62
CA LEU A 41 -9.51 8.61 4.81
C LEU A 41 -10.47 7.81 5.68
N GLU A 42 -11.56 7.33 5.09
CA GLU A 42 -12.52 6.47 5.79
C GLU A 42 -12.47 5.06 5.20
N VAL A 43 -12.26 4.07 6.07
CA VAL A 43 -12.34 2.65 5.74
C VAL A 43 -13.55 2.08 6.45
N ARG A 44 -14.48 1.50 5.67
CA ARG A 44 -15.71 0.87 6.15
C ARG A 44 -15.57 -0.64 6.13
N ILE A 45 -15.87 -1.26 7.27
CA ILE A 45 -15.79 -2.71 7.46
C ILE A 45 -17.12 -3.18 8.04
N GLY A 46 -17.73 -4.23 7.47
CA GLY A 46 -19.00 -4.78 7.92
C GLY A 46 -20.22 -3.91 7.61
N LYS A 47 -21.37 -4.19 8.23
CA LYS A 47 -22.62 -3.44 8.01
C LYS A 47 -22.54 -2.07 8.68
N GLU A 48 -21.91 -1.07 8.06
CA GLU A 48 -21.90 0.37 8.41
C GLU A 48 -21.59 0.78 9.88
N GLU A 49 -21.37 -0.15 10.80
CA GLU A 49 -21.28 0.09 12.24
C GLU A 49 -19.87 0.50 12.70
N PHE A 50 -18.85 0.31 11.85
CA PHE A 50 -17.44 0.52 12.22
C PHE A 50 -16.66 1.33 11.17
N PRO A 51 -16.94 2.64 11.02
CA PRO A 51 -16.08 3.52 10.22
C PRO A 51 -14.72 3.67 10.91
N VAL A 52 -13.64 3.30 10.21
CA VAL A 52 -12.26 3.49 10.66
C VAL A 52 -11.69 4.71 9.94
N THR A 53 -11.38 5.76 10.70
CA THR A 53 -10.69 6.92 10.15
C THR A 53 -9.19 6.65 10.10
N VAL A 54 -8.62 6.66 8.90
CA VAL A 54 -7.18 6.58 8.68
C VAL A 54 -6.61 7.99 8.53
N LYS A 55 -5.72 8.34 9.46
CA LYS A 55 -5.08 9.66 9.49
C LYS A 55 -3.61 9.60 9.08
N TYR A 56 -2.97 8.44 9.21
CA TYR A 56 -1.53 8.33 9.09
C TYR A 56 -1.12 7.38 7.97
N VAL A 57 0.02 7.72 7.37
CA VAL A 57 0.76 6.88 6.45
C VAL A 57 2.16 6.69 6.99
N ASP A 58 2.62 5.45 7.04
CA ASP A 58 4.03 5.16 7.30
C ASP A 58 4.82 5.24 6.00
N GLY A 59 5.99 5.87 6.06
CA GLY A 59 6.96 5.98 4.97
C GLY A 59 7.36 7.42 4.66
N PRO A 60 8.16 7.66 3.61
CA PRO A 60 8.69 6.67 2.67
C PRO A 60 9.58 5.62 3.33
N ILE A 61 9.38 4.35 3.00
CA ILE A 61 10.25 3.24 3.44
C ILE A 61 10.99 2.70 2.22
N LYS A 62 12.32 2.76 2.24
CA LYS A 62 13.15 2.18 1.19
C LYS A 62 13.09 0.66 1.26
N VAL A 63 12.76 0.00 0.15
CA VAL A 63 12.71 -1.47 0.11
C VAL A 63 14.11 -2.06 0.26
N LYS A 64 14.27 -3.02 1.18
CA LYS A 64 15.48 -3.83 1.33
C LYS A 64 15.43 -5.02 0.37
N TYR A 65 16.46 -5.17 -0.46
CA TYR A 65 16.60 -6.33 -1.34
C TYR A 65 17.43 -7.41 -0.65
N THR A 66 16.86 -8.59 -0.46
CA THR A 66 17.48 -9.67 0.32
C THR A 66 16.95 -11.05 -0.06
N GLU A 67 17.75 -12.08 0.14
CA GLU A 67 17.35 -13.50 0.05
C GLU A 67 16.90 -14.08 1.39
N ASP A 68 17.01 -13.32 2.48
CA ASP A 68 16.65 -13.77 3.82
C ASP A 68 15.13 -13.88 3.96
N ASP A 69 14.64 -15.13 3.95
CA ASP A 69 13.21 -15.43 4.04
C ASP A 69 12.58 -14.94 5.36
N SER A 70 13.34 -14.78 6.45
CA SER A 70 12.83 -14.23 7.72
C SER A 70 12.45 -12.74 7.60
N ILE A 71 13.11 -12.01 6.68
CA ILE A 71 12.82 -10.61 6.38
C ILE A 71 11.79 -10.49 5.26
N LEU A 72 11.84 -11.39 4.28
CA LEU A 72 10.85 -11.43 3.19
C LEU A 72 9.46 -11.85 3.69
N ARG A 73 9.40 -12.69 4.72
CA ARG A 73 8.18 -13.23 5.34
C ARG A 73 8.24 -13.08 6.86
N PRO A 74 8.19 -11.83 7.37
CA PRO A 74 8.36 -11.59 8.79
C PRO A 74 7.17 -12.14 9.59
N GLN A 75 7.46 -12.62 10.79
CA GLN A 75 6.42 -12.90 11.78
C GLN A 75 5.89 -11.56 12.32
N ILE A 76 4.63 -11.25 12.01
CA ILE A 76 3.99 -9.98 12.41
C ILE A 76 3.10 -10.11 13.63
N VAL A 77 2.89 -11.34 14.11
CA VAL A 77 2.12 -11.64 15.31
C VAL A 77 3.07 -12.21 16.34
N ASP A 78 3.20 -11.51 17.45
CA ASP A 78 3.95 -11.97 18.61
C ASP A 78 3.01 -12.19 19.79
N PHE A 79 3.35 -13.16 20.63
CA PHE A 79 2.61 -13.50 21.84
C PHE A 79 3.53 -13.23 23.03
N ASN A 80 3.35 -12.09 23.68
CA ASN A 80 4.16 -11.71 24.83
C ASN A 80 3.28 -11.57 26.08
N ALA A 81 3.62 -12.32 27.14
CA ALA A 81 2.96 -12.28 28.45
C ALA A 81 1.41 -12.39 28.39
N GLY A 82 0.88 -13.24 27.49
CA GLY A 82 -0.57 -13.42 27.31
C GLY A 82 -1.25 -12.37 26.42
N ASN A 83 -0.51 -11.37 25.95
CA ASN A 83 -1.01 -10.37 25.01
C ASN A 83 -0.56 -10.69 23.58
N ARG A 84 -1.48 -10.56 22.63
CA ARG A 84 -1.18 -10.64 21.20
C ARG A 84 -0.76 -9.26 20.70
N VAL A 85 0.48 -9.13 20.25
CA VAL A 85 1.01 -7.90 19.67
C VAL A 85 1.10 -8.08 18.15
N ILE A 86 0.50 -7.16 17.40
CA ILE A 86 0.61 -7.12 15.95
C ILE A 86 1.62 -6.03 15.58
N VAL A 87 2.64 -6.39 14.80
CA VAL A 87 3.74 -5.50 14.40
C VAL A 87 3.67 -5.27 12.88
N PRO A 88 2.70 -4.47 12.40
CA PRO A 88 2.48 -4.28 10.95
C PRO A 88 3.66 -3.58 10.27
N ARG A 89 4.52 -2.91 11.04
CA ARG A 89 5.70 -2.19 10.53
C ARG A 89 6.75 -3.08 9.85
N LEU A 90 6.68 -4.40 9.99
CA LEU A 90 7.56 -5.32 9.27
C LEU A 90 7.02 -5.69 7.88
N LEU A 91 5.73 -5.45 7.61
CA LEU A 91 5.13 -5.77 6.33
C LEU A 91 5.67 -4.89 5.21
N GLY A 92 5.98 -5.55 4.09
CA GLY A 92 6.36 -4.88 2.86
C GLY A 92 7.71 -4.19 2.91
N ILE A 93 8.59 -4.41 3.89
CA ILE A 93 9.88 -3.71 3.95
C ILE A 93 10.95 -4.30 3.02
N ALA A 94 10.74 -5.53 2.53
CA ALA A 94 11.74 -6.26 1.74
C ALA A 94 11.18 -6.89 0.47
N LYS A 95 12.10 -7.24 -0.44
CA LYS A 95 11.83 -7.89 -1.72
C LYS A 95 13.03 -8.72 -2.15
N ARG A 96 12.81 -9.72 -3.01
CA ARG A 96 13.92 -10.52 -3.55
C ARG A 96 14.83 -9.69 -4.48
N PRO A 97 16.14 -10.01 -4.57
CA PRO A 97 17.11 -9.22 -5.32
C PRO A 97 16.86 -9.09 -6.82
N GLU A 98 16.14 -10.01 -7.46
CA GLU A 98 15.82 -9.94 -8.89
C GLU A 98 14.98 -8.70 -9.22
N TRP A 99 14.34 -8.10 -8.22
CA TRP A 99 13.52 -6.90 -8.35
C TRP A 99 14.25 -5.59 -8.03
N LYS A 100 15.57 -5.64 -7.84
CA LYS A 100 16.38 -4.46 -7.45
C LYS A 100 16.30 -3.31 -8.45
N PHE A 101 16.04 -3.61 -9.72
CA PHE A 101 15.91 -2.62 -10.80
C PHE A 101 14.75 -1.63 -10.56
N GLU A 102 13.73 -2.01 -9.79
CA GLU A 102 12.57 -1.15 -9.54
C GLU A 102 12.85 0.01 -8.57
N ARG A 103 13.91 -0.09 -7.75
CA ARG A 103 14.32 0.95 -6.80
C ARG A 103 13.16 1.49 -5.94
N GLU A 104 12.35 0.57 -5.44
CA GLU A 104 11.03 0.82 -4.87
C GLU A 104 11.10 1.52 -3.49
N TRP A 105 10.21 2.48 -3.30
CA TRP A 105 9.86 3.05 -1.99
C TRP A 105 8.41 2.72 -1.69
N ARG A 106 8.12 2.32 -0.45
CA ARG A 106 6.78 1.93 -0.04
C ARG A 106 6.20 2.89 0.99
N TYR A 107 4.89 3.04 0.86
CA TYR A 107 4.02 3.72 1.78
C TYR A 107 3.01 2.72 2.33
N ARG A 108 2.64 2.87 3.60
CA ARG A 108 1.59 2.04 4.21
C ARG A 108 0.51 2.93 4.77
N ILE A 109 -0.68 2.82 4.22
CA ILE A 109 -1.88 3.42 4.80
C ILE A 109 -2.37 2.45 5.88
N VAL A 110 -2.16 2.79 7.14
CA VAL A 110 -2.48 1.90 8.26
C VAL A 110 -3.79 2.35 8.88
N ALA A 111 -4.86 1.60 8.60
CA ALA A 111 -6.13 1.75 9.30
C ALA A 111 -6.00 1.11 10.68
N VAL A 112 -5.71 1.91 11.71
CA VAL A 112 -5.77 1.47 13.09
C VAL A 112 -7.14 1.84 13.65
N LEU A 113 -7.84 0.86 14.22
CA LEU A 113 -8.99 1.11 15.07
C LEU A 113 -8.51 1.80 16.35
N GLU A 114 -8.31 3.12 16.31
CA GLU A 114 -7.77 3.90 17.44
C GLU A 114 -8.66 3.81 18.70
N ASN A 115 -9.91 3.36 18.55
CA ASN A 115 -10.91 3.29 19.62
C ASN A 115 -11.48 1.88 19.86
N LEU A 116 -10.64 0.85 19.92
CA LEU A 116 -10.96 -0.27 20.83
C LEU A 116 -10.62 0.14 22.28
N ARG A 117 -11.20 1.26 22.74
CA ARG A 117 -11.60 1.37 24.16
C ARG A 117 -12.86 0.52 24.31
N ASP A 118 -12.73 -0.75 24.00
CA ASP A 118 -13.77 -1.70 24.29
C ASP A 118 -13.71 -1.92 25.81
N PRO A 119 -14.79 -1.68 26.58
CA PRO A 119 -14.86 -2.09 27.99
C PRO A 119 -14.61 -3.60 28.20
N VAL A 120 -14.49 -4.37 27.12
CA VAL A 120 -14.14 -5.80 27.05
C VAL A 120 -12.65 -6.09 27.30
N LEU A 121 -11.74 -5.11 27.29
CA LEU A 121 -10.33 -5.30 27.74
C LEU A 121 -10.16 -5.25 29.27
N LYS A 122 -11.19 -5.64 30.04
CA LYS A 122 -11.03 -5.92 31.47
C LYS A 122 -10.35 -7.28 31.64
N PRO A 123 -9.38 -7.43 32.57
CA PRO A 123 -8.84 -8.74 32.91
C PRO A 123 -9.98 -9.67 33.34
N GLY A 124 -10.26 -10.71 32.56
CA GLY A 124 -11.34 -11.68 32.81
C GLY A 124 -12.59 -11.56 31.92
N GLY A 125 -12.70 -10.54 31.05
CA GLY A 125 -13.74 -10.49 30.00
C GLY A 125 -13.31 -11.30 28.78
N ARG A 126 -14.17 -12.19 28.26
CA ARG A 126 -13.90 -12.94 27.01
C ARG A 126 -13.87 -11.95 25.83
N SER A 127 -12.68 -11.45 25.49
CA SER A 127 -12.42 -10.50 24.40
C SER A 127 -12.24 -11.13 23.01
N GLU A 128 -12.26 -12.46 22.94
CA GLU A 128 -12.09 -13.23 21.70
C GLU A 128 -13.11 -12.93 20.56
N PRO A 129 -14.41 -12.65 20.81
CA PRO A 129 -15.40 -12.65 19.71
C PRO A 129 -15.29 -11.44 18.75
N HIS A 130 -14.88 -10.26 19.24
CA HIS A 130 -14.96 -9.02 18.46
C HIS A 130 -13.73 -8.75 17.58
N PHE A 131 -12.53 -9.19 17.99
CA PHE A 131 -11.38 -9.15 17.09
C PHE A 131 -11.49 -10.19 15.97
N ARG A 132 -12.03 -11.39 16.27
CA ARG A 132 -12.32 -12.39 15.22
C ARG A 132 -13.37 -11.89 14.24
N SER A 133 -14.35 -11.10 14.68
CA SER A 133 -15.41 -10.61 13.78
C SER A 133 -14.83 -9.69 12.69
N ILE A 134 -13.94 -8.74 13.01
CA ILE A 134 -13.37 -7.80 12.02
C ILE A 134 -12.71 -8.52 10.83
N TYR A 135 -11.98 -9.63 11.07
CA TYR A 135 -11.37 -10.41 10.00
C TYR A 135 -12.36 -11.22 9.15
N THR A 136 -13.59 -11.39 9.64
CA THR A 136 -14.68 -12.07 8.94
C THR A 136 -15.71 -11.09 8.34
N LEU A 137 -15.63 -9.80 8.70
CA LEU A 137 -16.50 -8.78 8.16
C LEU A 137 -16.05 -8.41 6.74
N PRO A 138 -16.99 -8.19 5.82
CA PRO A 138 -16.65 -7.75 4.47
C PRO A 138 -16.02 -6.35 4.53
N MET A 139 -14.93 -6.16 3.78
CA MET A 139 -14.41 -4.82 3.49
C MET A 139 -15.40 -4.12 2.55
N LEU A 140 -16.00 -3.02 2.98
CA LEU A 140 -16.90 -2.23 2.13
C LEU A 140 -16.17 -1.15 1.34
N THR A 141 -15.02 -0.69 1.84
CA THR A 141 -14.18 0.27 1.11
C THR A 141 -13.38 -0.45 0.03
N GLU A 142 -13.75 -0.23 -1.23
CA GLU A 142 -13.06 -0.78 -2.39
C GLU A 142 -11.82 0.02 -2.80
N ALA A 143 -11.80 1.33 -2.53
CA ALA A 143 -10.74 2.23 -2.93
C ALA A 143 -10.51 3.37 -1.93
N LEU A 144 -9.26 3.84 -1.87
CA LEU A 144 -8.85 4.99 -1.08
C LEU A 144 -8.28 6.07 -2.00
N TYR A 145 -8.63 7.33 -1.70
CA TYR A 145 -8.24 8.49 -2.51
C TYR A 145 -7.43 9.49 -1.67
N PRO A 146 -6.18 9.16 -1.30
CA PRO A 146 -5.32 10.13 -0.62
C PRO A 146 -5.02 11.31 -1.55
N LYS A 147 -4.99 12.52 -0.98
CA LYS A 147 -4.69 13.72 -1.75
C LYS A 147 -3.21 13.69 -2.15
N LEU A 148 -2.95 13.95 -3.42
CA LEU A 148 -1.60 14.15 -3.95
C LEU A 148 -1.18 15.61 -3.79
N ARG A 149 0.12 15.87 -3.70
CA ARG A 149 0.62 17.23 -3.87
C ARG A 149 0.43 17.67 -5.33
N PRO A 150 0.02 18.92 -5.61
CA PRO A 150 -0.18 19.40 -6.98
C PRO A 150 1.01 19.16 -7.91
N GLU A 151 2.22 19.23 -7.38
CA GLU A 151 3.48 19.11 -8.11
C GLU A 151 3.87 17.65 -8.36
N ALA A 152 3.31 16.69 -7.63
CA ALA A 152 3.68 15.29 -7.75
C ALA A 152 3.42 14.75 -9.17
N LEU A 153 2.32 15.18 -9.78
CA LEU A 153 1.93 14.76 -11.13
C LEU A 153 2.84 15.32 -12.23
N LYS A 154 3.56 16.42 -11.98
CA LYS A 154 4.54 16.97 -12.95
C LYS A 154 5.72 16.03 -13.19
N HIS A 155 5.96 15.12 -12.26
CA HIS A 155 7.05 14.15 -12.29
C HIS A 155 6.53 12.71 -12.45
N LEU A 156 5.25 12.56 -12.83
CA LEU A 156 4.67 11.25 -13.08
C LEU A 156 5.36 10.61 -14.29
N VAL A 157 5.72 9.33 -14.14
CA VAL A 157 6.05 8.45 -15.25
C VAL A 157 5.14 7.24 -15.16
N ILE A 158 4.54 6.84 -16.28
CA ILE A 158 3.71 5.65 -16.40
C ILE A 158 4.50 4.61 -17.16
N THR A 159 4.86 3.51 -16.49
CA THR A 159 5.44 2.35 -17.14
C THR A 159 4.33 1.35 -17.47
N MET A 160 4.07 1.14 -18.75
CA MET A 160 3.07 0.18 -19.22
C MET A 160 3.56 -1.26 -19.03
N GLY A 161 2.62 -2.16 -18.72
CA GLY A 161 2.91 -3.57 -18.50
C GLY A 161 3.46 -4.25 -19.75
N PRO A 162 4.28 -5.30 -19.60
CA PRO A 162 4.94 -5.94 -20.74
C PRO A 162 3.98 -6.70 -21.66
N LEU A 163 2.72 -6.91 -21.25
CA LEU A 163 1.64 -7.48 -22.06
C LEU A 163 0.53 -6.48 -22.38
N ALA A 164 0.73 -5.18 -22.11
CA ALA A 164 -0.26 -4.15 -22.42
C ALA A 164 -0.57 -4.13 -23.93
N GLU A 165 -1.86 -4.21 -24.26
CA GLU A 165 -2.35 -4.14 -25.63
C GLU A 165 -2.64 -2.69 -26.02
N ARG A 166 -2.85 -2.44 -27.32
CA ARG A 166 -3.17 -1.12 -27.85
C ARG A 166 -4.28 -0.39 -27.08
N ALA A 167 -5.34 -1.10 -26.67
CA ALA A 167 -6.43 -0.52 -25.88
C ALA A 167 -5.95 -0.01 -24.51
N ASP A 168 -5.04 -0.72 -23.85
CA ASP A 168 -4.47 -0.32 -22.56
C ASP A 168 -3.66 0.98 -22.70
N TRP A 169 -2.90 1.09 -23.80
CA TRP A 169 -2.18 2.31 -24.16
C TRP A 169 -3.10 3.47 -24.46
N GLU A 170 -4.18 3.25 -25.21
CA GLU A 170 -5.13 4.31 -25.55
C GLU A 170 -5.83 4.86 -24.31
N ILE A 171 -6.20 3.99 -23.36
CA ILE A 171 -6.74 4.41 -22.05
C ILE A 171 -5.72 5.27 -21.29
N ALA A 172 -4.46 4.83 -21.24
CA ALA A 172 -3.40 5.59 -20.56
C ALA A 172 -3.20 6.97 -21.22
N SER A 173 -3.14 7.04 -22.55
CA SER A 173 -3.02 8.30 -23.30
C SER A 173 -4.19 9.25 -23.02
N LEU A 174 -5.44 8.77 -23.12
CA LEU A 174 -6.62 9.62 -22.87
C LEU A 174 -6.67 10.14 -21.43
N ALA A 175 -6.31 9.31 -20.45
CA ALA A 175 -6.26 9.73 -19.05
C ALA A 175 -5.16 10.79 -18.83
N THR A 176 -3.99 10.59 -19.43
CA THR A 176 -2.85 11.47 -19.25
C THR A 176 -3.02 12.82 -19.93
N GLU A 177 -3.58 12.86 -21.14
CA GLU A 177 -3.94 14.10 -21.83
C GLU A 177 -4.84 15.01 -20.97
N ARG A 178 -5.80 14.40 -20.26
CA ARG A 178 -6.77 15.15 -19.46
C ARG A 178 -6.24 15.55 -18.09
N TYR A 179 -5.51 14.68 -17.41
CA TYR A 179 -5.21 14.83 -15.98
C TYR A 179 -3.73 15.08 -15.67
N ALA A 180 -2.80 14.73 -16.56
CA ALA A 180 -1.36 14.87 -16.35
C ALA A 180 -0.61 15.04 -17.69
N PRO A 181 -0.83 16.14 -18.44
CA PRO A 181 -0.34 16.25 -19.83
C PRO A 181 1.19 16.28 -19.98
N ALA A 182 1.93 16.48 -18.88
CA ALA A 182 3.40 16.47 -18.86
C ALA A 182 4.02 15.09 -18.53
N VAL A 183 3.20 14.05 -18.35
CA VAL A 183 3.63 12.71 -17.99
C VAL A 183 4.41 12.02 -19.11
N THR A 184 5.40 11.24 -18.72
CA THR A 184 6.08 10.32 -19.64
C THR A 184 5.42 8.95 -19.56
N VAL A 185 5.03 8.37 -20.70
CA VAL A 185 4.54 6.98 -20.78
C VAL A 185 5.60 6.13 -21.47
N GLU A 186 6.02 5.04 -20.84
CA GLU A 186 7.14 4.20 -21.29
C GLU A 186 6.80 2.71 -21.22
N GLU A 187 7.57 1.89 -21.94
CA GLU A 187 7.45 0.44 -21.91
C GLU A 187 8.17 -0.18 -20.71
N SER A 188 7.61 -1.26 -20.16
CA SER A 188 8.29 -2.06 -19.14
C SER A 188 9.58 -2.68 -19.69
N ALA A 189 10.69 -2.46 -18.98
CA ALA A 189 11.99 -3.08 -19.27
C ALA A 189 12.05 -4.62 -19.04
N ILE A 190 10.97 -5.24 -18.53
CA ILE A 190 10.92 -6.70 -18.32
C ILE A 190 10.83 -7.42 -19.67
N ALA A 191 11.87 -8.16 -20.02
CA ALA A 191 11.85 -9.10 -21.13
C ALA A 191 11.05 -10.36 -20.77
N LEU A 192 9.93 -10.59 -21.46
CA LEU A 192 9.18 -11.83 -21.32
C LEU A 192 9.87 -12.93 -22.13
N ARG A 193 10.20 -14.06 -21.48
CA ARG A 193 10.53 -15.28 -22.21
C ARG A 193 9.25 -15.78 -22.88
N ARG A 194 9.15 -15.63 -24.20
CA ARG A 194 8.10 -16.32 -24.97
C ARG A 194 8.30 -17.82 -24.74
N ARG A 195 7.29 -18.50 -24.20
CA ARG A 195 7.22 -19.96 -24.27
C ARG A 195 7.10 -20.30 -25.76
N THR A 196 8.19 -20.76 -26.36
CA THR A 196 8.13 -21.47 -27.63
C THR A 196 7.33 -22.74 -27.38
N ASN A 197 6.16 -22.84 -28.01
CA ASN A 197 5.43 -24.10 -28.14
C ASN A 197 6.21 -25.07 -29.02
#